data_AF-A0A9W7UNW1-F1
#
_entry.id   AF-A0A9W7UNW1-F1
#
_cell.length_a   1.000
_cell.length_b   1.000
_cell.length_c   1.000
_cell.angle_alpha   90.00
_cell.angle_beta   90.00
_cell.angle_gamma   90.00
#
_symmetry.space_group_name_H-M   'P 1'
#
loop_
_entity.id
_entity.type
_entity.pdbx_description
1 polymer ?
#
loop_
_entity_poly.entity_id
_entity_poly.type
_entity_poly.pdbx_seq_one_letter_code
_entity_poly.pdbx_strand_id
1 'polypeptide(L)' 'MSIEQYINLRATGKEIEEIQKQSLLSEATLLTLELGYKCYEKNISLDKAINLIDKIVILIANDTKHTSFSPSVHM' A
#
# COMPACT_ATOMS: atom_id res chain seq x y z
N MET A 1 -0.62 -3.33 18.55
CA MET A 1 -0.66 -1.85 18.45
C MET A 1 -1.97 -1.44 17.79
N SER A 2 -2.66 -0.42 18.29
CA SER A 2 -3.87 0.12 17.63
C SER A 2 -3.50 1.15 16.56
N ILE A 3 -4.43 1.42 15.64
CA ILE A 3 -4.21 2.42 14.58
C ILE A 3 -4.03 3.83 15.14
N GLU A 4 -4.73 4.19 16.21
CA GLU A 4 -4.59 5.51 16.86
C GLU A 4 -3.18 5.70 17.45
N GLN A 5 -2.65 4.67 18.11
CA GLN A 5 -1.28 4.68 18.62
C GLN A 5 -0.28 4.81 17.48
N TYR A 6 -0.50 4.10 16.38
CA TYR A 6 0.35 4.16 15.20
C TYR A 6 0.33 5.57 14.56
N ILE A 7 -0.86 6.17 14.39
CA ILE A 7 -1.02 7.54 13.88
C ILE A 7 -0.25 8.52 14.75
N ASN A 8 -0.37 8.43 16.08
CA ASN A 8 0.35 9.33 16.99
C ASN A 8 1.87 9.20 16.84
N LEU A 9 2.40 7.98 16.73
CA LEU A 9 3.84 7.77 16.54
C LEU A 9 4.32 8.32 15.18
N ARG A 10 3.57 8.08 14.10
CA ARG A 10 3.89 8.63 12.77
C ARG A 10 3.81 10.16 12.76
N ALA A 11 2.80 10.75 13.42
CA ALA A 11 2.65 12.18 13.56
C ALA A 11 3.79 12.84 14.36
N THR A 12 4.41 12.11 15.30
CA THR A 12 5.64 12.57 15.99
C THR A 12 6.91 12.45 15.15
N GLY A 13 6.80 11.99 13.90
CA GLY A 13 7.93 11.86 12.98
C GLY A 13 8.69 10.55 13.06
N LYS A 14 8.19 9.53 13.80
CA LYS A 14 8.86 8.23 13.85
C LYS A 14 8.79 7.50 12.51
N GLU A 15 9.89 6.84 12.18
CA GLU A 15 9.96 6.01 10.98
C GLU A 15 9.25 4.67 11.17
N ILE A 16 8.80 4.10 10.04
CA ILE A 16 8.07 2.82 10.01
C ILE A 16 8.91 1.70 10.62
N GLU A 17 10.21 1.67 10.30
CA GLU A 17 11.15 0.66 10.81
C GLU A 17 11.36 0.76 12.33
N GLU A 18 11.38 1.98 12.87
CA GLU A 18 11.49 2.20 14.32
C GLU A 18 10.26 1.67 15.05
N ILE A 19 9.07 1.93 14.51
CA ILE A 19 7.81 1.45 15.08
C ILE A 19 7.73 -0.08 14.99
N GLN A 20 8.16 -0.66 13.87
CA GLN A 20 8.19 -2.11 13.69
C GLN A 20 9.09 -2.80 14.71
N LYS A 21 10.32 -2.28 14.92
CA LYS A 21 11.29 -2.82 15.88
C LYS A 21 10.80 -2.67 17.32
N GLN A 22 10.24 -1.51 17.67
CA GLN A 22 9.74 -1.22 19.03
C GLN A 22 8.52 -2.07 19.39
N SER A 23 7.65 -2.33 18.41
CA SER A 23 6.35 -2.99 18.65
C SER A 23 6.32 -4.45 18.22
N LEU A 24 7.45 -5.00 17.73
CA LEU A 24 7.60 -6.38 17.24
C LEU A 24 6.48 -6.78 16.25
N LEU A 25 6.16 -5.87 15.34
CA LEU A 25 5.07 -6.08 14.38
C LEU A 25 5.53 -6.94 13.20
N SER A 26 4.65 -7.84 12.76
CA SER A 26 4.84 -8.51 11.48
C SER A 26 4.73 -7.49 10.33
N GLU A 27 5.41 -7.78 9.22
CA GLU A 27 5.38 -6.94 8.02
C GLU A 27 3.95 -6.70 7.52
N ALA A 28 3.11 -7.74 7.47
CA ALA A 28 1.71 -7.62 7.06
C ALA A 28 0.91 -6.67 7.98
N THR A 29 1.14 -6.74 9.29
CA THR A 29 0.47 -5.84 10.25
C THR A 29 0.94 -4.40 10.06
N LEU A 30 2.24 -4.20 9.85
CA LEU A 30 2.84 -2.89 9.61
C LEU A 30 2.30 -2.24 8.34
N LEU A 31 2.21 -2.99 7.24
CA LEU A 31 1.64 -2.52 5.99
C LEU A 31 0.16 -2.15 6.13
N THR A 32 -0.60 -2.93 6.90
CA THR A 32 -2.01 -2.63 7.19
C THR A 32 -2.14 -1.33 7.98
N LEU A 33 -1.28 -1.11 8.97
CA LEU A 33 -1.26 0.12 9.77
C LEU A 33 -0.83 1.33 8.93
N GLU A 34 0.17 1.20 8.07
CA GLU A 34 0.61 2.29 7.18
C GLU A 34 -0.47 2.61 6.14
N LEU A 35 -1.17 1.61 5.60
CA LEU A 35 -2.34 1.85 4.73
C LEU A 35 -3.42 2.65 5.47
N GLY A 36 -3.76 2.25 6.69
CA GLY A 36 -4.71 2.97 7.53
C GLY A 36 -4.25 4.41 7.83
N TYR A 37 -2.97 4.60 8.14
CA TYR A 37 -2.37 5.91 8.35
C TYR A 37 -2.47 6.81 7.11
N LYS A 38 -2.14 6.29 5.92
CA LYS A 38 -2.27 7.04 4.66
C LYS A 38 -3.71 7.40 4.32
N CYS A 39 -4.65 6.52 4.62
CA CYS A 39 -6.08 6.80 4.49
C CYS A 39 -6.50 7.94 5.42
N TYR A 40 -6.05 7.92 6.67
CA TYR A 40 -6.28 8.99 7.64
C TYR A 40 -5.67 10.33 7.18
N GLU A 41 -4.40 10.36 6.77
CA GLU A 41 -3.72 11.58 6.28
C GLU A 41 -4.45 12.23 5.09
N LYS A 42 -4.98 11.40 4.18
CA LYS A 42 -5.65 11.88 2.96
C LYS A 42 -7.14 12.11 3.15
N ASN A 43 -7.68 11.87 4.35
CA ASN A 43 -9.11 11.86 4.63
C ASN A 43 -9.91 10.99 3.64
N ILE A 44 -9.36 9.82 3.32
CA ILE A 44 -9.98 8.83 2.43
C ILE A 44 -10.51 7.70 3.30
N SER A 45 -11.79 7.35 3.14
CA SER A 45 -12.36 6.16 3.78
C SER A 45 -11.71 4.90 3.23
N LEU A 46 -11.44 3.91 4.10
CA LEU A 46 -10.80 2.65 3.71
C LEU A 46 -11.49 1.95 2.54
N ASP A 47 -12.83 1.95 2.50
CA ASP A 47 -13.62 1.40 1.39
C ASP A 47 -13.25 2.02 0.03
N LYS A 48 -13.10 3.35 -0.01
CA LYS A 48 -12.67 4.07 -1.21
C LYS A 48 -11.24 3.74 -1.60
N ALA A 49 -10.35 3.55 -0.62
CA ALA A 49 -8.97 3.14 -0.86
C ALA A 49 -8.89 1.73 -1.46
N ILE A 50 -9.68 0.78 -0.93
CA ILE A 50 -9.79 -0.58 -1.47
C ILE A 50 -10.34 -0.54 -2.89
N ASN A 51 -11.43 0.20 -3.13
CA ASN A 51 -12.00 0.39 -4.46
C ASN A 51 -11.01 0.99 -5.48
N LEU A 52 -10.10 1.86 -5.03
CA LEU A 52 -9.02 2.39 -5.87
C LEU A 52 -7.95 1.34 -6.17
N ILE A 53 -7.56 0.55 -5.18
CA ILE A 53 -6.59 -0.54 -5.34
C ILE A 53 -7.13 -1.57 -6.35
N ASP A 54 -8.39 -1.99 -6.23
CA ASP A 54 -9.01 -2.94 -7.16
C ASP A 54 -9.00 -2.41 -8.60
N LYS A 55 -9.30 -1.12 -8.79
CA LYS A 55 -9.23 -0.48 -10.12
C LYS A 55 -7.81 -0.44 -10.67
N ILE A 56 -6.80 -0.17 -9.83
CA ILE A 56 -5.39 -0.17 -10.23
C ILE A 56 -4.95 -1.59 -10.64
N VAL A 57 -5.29 -2.61 -9.85
CA VAL A 57 -4.98 -4.02 -10.17
C VAL A 57 -5.59 -4.43 -11.50
N ILE A 58 -6.84 -4.04 -11.76
CA ILE A 58 -7.52 -4.30 -13.04
C ILE A 58 -6.79 -3.60 -14.20
N LEU A 59 -6.34 -2.36 -14.03
CA LEU A 59 -5.61 -1.62 -15.06
C LEU A 59 -4.27 -2.28 -15.38
N ILE A 60 -3.49 -2.67 -14.36
CA ILE A 60 -2.20 -3.35 -14.54
C ILE A 60 -2.40 -4.69 -15.26
N ALA A 61 -3.41 -5.46 -14.87
CA ALA A 61 -3.74 -6.75 -15.50
C ALA A 61 -4.15 -6.62 -16.98
N ASN A 62 -4.77 -5.50 -17.36
CA ASN A 62 -5.13 -5.22 -18.75
C ASN A 62 -3.93 -4.73 -19.58
N ASP A 63 -3.02 -3.97 -18.98
CA ASP A 63 -1.79 -3.51 -19.64
C ASP A 63 -0.85 -4.69 -19.96
N THR A 64 -0.78 -5.68 -19.05
CA THR A 64 0.03 -6.90 -19.28
C THR A 64 -0.47 -7.77 -20.44
N LYS A 65 -1.74 -7.63 -20.85
CA LYS A 65 -2.29 -8.33 -22.02
C LYS A 65 -1.94 -7.68 -23.35
N HIS A 66 -1.52 -6.41 -23.35
CA HIS A 66 -1.20 -5.68 -24.58
C HIS A 66 0.26 -5.82 -25.01
N THR A 67 1.13 -6.36 -24.15
CA THR A 67 2.52 -6.69 -24.48
C THR A 67 2.69 -8.15 -24.91
N SER A 68 1.83 -8.66 -25.79
CA SER A 68 2.18 -9.83 -26.59
C SER A 68 3.24 -9.41 -27.60
N PHE A 69 4.50 -9.60 -27.23
CA PHE A 69 5.66 -9.45 -28.11
C PHE A 69 5.43 -10.24 -29.40
N SER A 70 5.26 -9.54 -30.53
CA SER A 70 5.48 -10.13 -31.86
C SER A 70 6.99 -10.28 -32.04
N PRO A 71 7.53 -11.51 -32.16
CA PRO A 71 8.92 -11.68 -32.55
C PRO A 71 8.98 -11.41 -34.06
N SER A 72 9.27 -10.17 -34.44
CA SER A 72 9.68 -9.85 -35.80
C SER A 72 11.07 -10.42 -36.04
N VAL A 73 11.13 -11.71 -36.38
CA VAL A 73 12.32 -12.33 -36.96
C VAL A 73 12.44 -11.81 -38.39
N HIS A 74 13.47 -11.01 -38.66
CA HIS A 74 13.98 -10.84 -40.00
C HIS A 74 15.40 -11.38 -40.06
N MET A 75 15.57 -12.34 -40.98
CA MET A 75 16.82 -12.91 -41.47
C MET A 75 17.73 -11.85 -42.08
#